data_AF-A0A2U3R660-F1
#
_entry.id   AF-A0A2U3R660-F1
#
_cell.length_a   1.000
_cell.length_b   1.000
_cell.length_c   1.000
_cell.angle_alpha   90.00
_cell.angle_beta   90.00
_cell.angle_gamma   90.00
#
_symmetry.space_group_name_H-M   'P 1'
#
loop_
_entity.id
_entity.type
_entity.pdbx_description
1 polymer ?
#
loop_
_entity_poly.entity_id
_entity_poly.type
_entity_poly.pdbx_seq_one_letter_code
_entity_poly.pdbx_strand_id
1 'polypeptide(L)' 'MLCTELLLIKLFDRFHNITTIFIKPPHKRQEIIFETQQEFIALAEYLKLPEIGERLSEYCKLHAS' A
#
# COMPACT_ATOMS: atom_id res chain seq x y z
N MET A 1 -20.37 -11.61 -1.60
CA MET A 1 -20.47 -10.39 -0.78
C MET A 1 -19.32 -10.22 0.23
N LEU A 2 -18.53 -11.26 0.55
CA LEU A 2 -17.40 -11.19 1.49
C LEU A 2 -16.06 -10.70 0.89
N CYS A 3 -15.91 -10.70 -0.44
CA CYS A 3 -14.60 -10.41 -1.06
C CYS A 3 -14.20 -8.93 -0.94
N THR A 4 -15.15 -8.00 -1.10
CA THR A 4 -14.85 -6.56 -1.10
C THR A 4 -14.43 -6.05 0.28
N GLU A 5 -15.09 -6.50 1.35
CA GLU A 5 -14.74 -6.12 2.72
C GLU A 5 -13.33 -6.60 3.07
N LEU A 6 -12.98 -7.84 2.69
CA LEU A 6 -11.64 -8.39 2.88
C LEU A 6 -10.58 -7.58 2.12
N LEU A 7 -10.88 -7.16 0.88
CA LEU A 7 -9.98 -6.33 0.09
C LEU A 7 -9.79 -4.94 0.71
N LEU A 8 -10.85 -4.33 1.24
CA LEU A 8 -10.78 -3.06 1.96
C LEU A 8 -9.91 -3.19 3.22
N ILE A 9 -10.11 -4.23 4.03
CA ILE A 9 -9.29 -4.50 5.22
C ILE A 9 -7.82 -4.62 4.84
N LYS A 10 -7.50 -5.40 3.79
CA LYS A 10 -6.12 -5.55 3.30
C LYS A 10 -5.53 -4.23 2.81
N LEU A 11 -6.31 -3.42 2.09
CA LEU A 11 -5.85 -2.12 1.59
C LEU A 11 -5.50 -1.17 2.75
N PHE A 12 -6.35 -1.08 3.77
CA PHE A 12 -6.09 -0.22 4.93
C PHE A 12 -4.96 -0.74 5.82
N ASP A 13 -4.82 -2.06 5.98
CA ASP A 13 -3.66 -2.66 6.64
C ASP A 13 -2.36 -2.28 5.90
N ARG A 14 -2.34 -2.38 4.57
CA ARG A 14 -1.19 -1.94 3.77
C ARG A 14 -0.91 -0.45 3.91
N PHE A 15 -1.95 0.37 3.90
CA PHE A 15 -1.82 1.81 4.09
C PHE A 15 -1.16 2.13 5.43
N HIS A 16 -1.55 1.43 6.51
CA HIS A 16 -0.88 1.58 7.80
C HIS A 16 0.58 1.09 7.76
N ASN A 17 0.83 -0.08 7.15
CA ASN A 17 2.19 -0.65 7.05
C ASN A 17 3.17 0.27 6.34
N ILE A 18 2.75 0.96 5.27
CA ILE A 18 3.64 1.88 4.55
C ILE A 18 3.89 3.18 5.33
N THR A 19 2.90 3.68 6.10
CA THR A 19 3.09 4.88 6.94
C THR A 19 4.05 4.67 8.11
N THR A 20 4.28 3.42 8.51
CA THR A 20 5.17 3.03 9.62
C THR A 20 6.43 2.29 9.13
N ILE A 21 6.70 2.33 7.82
CA ILE A 21 7.73 1.53 7.16
C ILE A 21 9.14 1.77 7.69
N PHE A 22 9.43 2.97 8.21
CA PHE A 22 10.73 3.34 8.77
C PHE A 22 11.16 2.51 9.99
N ILE A 23 10.22 1.85 10.67
CA ILE A 23 10.49 0.95 11.81
C ILE A 23 11.04 -0.41 11.32
N LYS A 24 10.82 -0.76 10.05
CA LYS A 24 11.22 -2.05 9.47
C LYS A 24 12.69 -2.03 9.00
N PRO A 25 13.39 -3.18 9.03
CA PRO A 25 14.74 -3.28 8.48
C PRO A 25 14.75 -3.00 6.96
N PRO A 26 15.88 -2.52 6.39
CA PRO A 26 15.96 -2.08 4.98
C PRO A 26 15.35 -3.05 3.96
N HIS A 27 15.68 -4.35 4.03
CA HIS A 27 15.16 -5.34 3.08
C HIS A 27 13.62 -5.45 3.11
N LYS A 28 13.02 -5.43 4.31
CA LYS A 28 11.55 -5.44 4.45
C LYS A 28 10.90 -4.16 3.93
N ARG A 29 11.58 -3.01 4.05
CA ARG A 29 11.08 -1.76 3.48
C ARG A 29 10.96 -1.88 1.96
N GLN A 30 11.99 -2.43 1.31
CA GLN A 30 11.99 -2.59 -0.14
C GLN A 30 10.95 -3.60 -0.63
N GLU A 31 10.77 -4.73 0.07
CA GLU A 31 9.68 -5.68 -0.20
C GLU A 31 8.30 -5.01 -0.11
N ILE A 32 8.04 -4.25 0.96
CA ILE A 32 6.77 -3.56 1.18
C ILE A 32 6.50 -2.53 0.08
N ILE A 33 7.51 -1.73 -0.31
CA ILE A 33 7.37 -0.73 -1.38
C ILE A 33 7.05 -1.41 -2.70
N PHE A 34 7.79 -2.46 -3.05
CA PHE A 34 7.60 -3.19 -4.31
C PHE A 34 6.19 -3.80 -4.39
N GLU A 35 5.76 -4.51 -3.35
CA GLU A 35 4.40 -5.08 -3.28
C GLU A 35 3.32 -4.00 -3.36
N THR A 36 3.53 -2.86 -2.69
CA THR A 36 2.58 -1.74 -2.72
C THR A 36 2.43 -1.17 -4.13
N GLN A 37 3.55 -0.99 -4.84
CA GLN A 37 3.56 -0.48 -6.21
C GLN A 37 2.88 -1.43 -7.21
N GLN A 38 3.11 -2.74 -7.08
CA GLN A 38 2.60 -3.73 -8.03
C GLN A 38 1.14 -4.09 -7.79
N GLU A 39 0.68 -4.19 -6.53
CA GLU A 39 -0.63 -4.74 -6.22
C GLU A 39 -1.60 -3.73 -5.60
N PHE A 40 -1.14 -2.96 -4.61
CA PHE A 40 -2.07 -2.20 -3.75
C PHE A 40 -2.53 -0.87 -4.36
N ILE A 41 -1.73 -0.24 -5.22
CA ILE A 41 -2.18 0.93 -5.98
C ILE A 41 -3.31 0.54 -6.93
N ALA A 42 -3.14 -0.53 -7.70
CA ALA A 42 -4.18 -1.06 -8.59
C ALA A 42 -5.42 -1.53 -7.80
N LEU A 43 -5.24 -2.10 -6.60
CA LEU A 43 -6.34 -2.46 -5.72
C LEU A 43 -7.16 -1.24 -5.27
N ALA A 44 -6.51 -0.11 -4.95
CA ALA A 44 -7.20 1.11 -4.57
C ALA A 44 -8.06 1.65 -5.73
N GLU A 45 -7.52 1.64 -6.96
CA GLU A 45 -8.27 2.00 -8.17
C GLU A 45 -9.48 1.07 -8.40
N TYR A 46 -9.27 -0.25 -8.28
CA TYR A 46 -10.34 -1.25 -8.40
C TYR A 46 -11.48 -1.03 -7.39
N LEU A 47 -11.13 -0.65 -6.15
CA LEU A 47 -12.09 -0.35 -5.09
C LEU A 47 -12.70 1.07 -5.20
N LYS A 48 -12.37 1.83 -6.26
CA LYS A 48 -12.81 3.22 -6.48
C LYS A 48 -12.40 4.18 -5.36
N LEU A 49 -11.19 4.00 -4.84
CA LEU A 49 -10.54 4.84 -3.82
C LEU A 49 -9.23 5.45 -4.37
N PRO A 50 -9.29 6.25 -5.46
CA PRO A 50 -8.09 6.76 -6.11
C PRO A 50 -7.20 7.61 -5.20
N GLU A 51 -7.78 8.35 -4.24
CA GLU A 51 -7.04 9.20 -3.31
C GLU A 51 -6.11 8.36 -2.39
N ILE A 52 -6.51 7.12 -2.09
CA ILE A 52 -5.66 6.18 -1.34
C ILE A 52 -4.53 5.67 -2.24
N GLY A 53 -4.82 5.35 -3.51
CA GLY A 53 -3.82 4.94 -4.49
C GLY A 53 -2.74 6.00 -4.71
N GLU A 54 -3.14 7.27 -4.84
CA GLU A 54 -2.22 8.41 -4.96
C GLU A 54 -1.31 8.52 -3.73
N ARG A 55 -1.87 8.46 -2.52
CA ARG A 55 -1.08 8.50 -1.27
C ARG A 55 -0.11 7.33 -1.16
N LEU A 56 -0.53 6.11 -1.51
CA LEU A 56 0.37 4.95 -1.56
C LEU A 56 1.53 5.19 -2.52
N SER A 57 1.26 5.76 -3.70
CA SER A 57 2.28 6.13 -4.70
C SER A 57 3.27 7.16 -4.15
N GLU A 58 2.81 8.18 -3.44
CA GLU A 58 3.64 9.20 -2.80
C GLU A 58 4.57 8.58 -1.74
N TYR A 59 4.06 7.74 -0.86
CA TYR A 59 4.88 7.04 0.14
C TYR A 59 5.93 6.14 -0.50
N CYS A 60 5.57 5.42 -1.56
CA CYS A 60 6.53 4.61 -2.31
C CYS A 60 7.67 5.48 -2.89
N LYS A 61 7.34 6.63 -3.49
CA LYS A 61 8.36 7.57 -4.04
C LYS A 61 9.27 8.13 -2.95
N LEU A 62 8.71 8.46 -1.78
CA LEU A 62 9.47 8.99 -0.63
C LEU A 62 10.44 7.97 -0.04
N HIS A 63 10.14 6.67 -0.14
CA HIS A 63 10.91 5.61 0.51
C HIS A 63 11.68 4.70 -0.46
N ALA A 64 11.62 4.94 -1.77
CA ALA A 64 12.34 4.17 -2.80
C ALA A 64 13.85 4.48 -2.90
N SER A 65 14.43 5.16 -1.91
CA SER A 65 15.85 5.57 -1.85
C SER A 65 16.73 4.56 -1.11
#